data_AF-A0A4Z2D7R2-F1
#
_entry.id   AF-A0A4Z2D7R2-F1
#
_cell.length_a   1.000
_cell.length_b   1.000
_cell.length_c   1.000
_cell.angle_alpha   90.00
_cell.angle_beta   90.00
_cell.angle_gamma   90.00
#
_symmetry.space_group_name_H-M   'P 1'
#
loop_
_entity.id
_entity.type
_entity.pdbx_description
1 polymer ?
#
loop_
_entity_poly.entity_id
_entity_poly.type
_entity_poly.pdbx_seq_one_letter_code
_entity_poly.pdbx_strand_id
1 'polypeptide(L)'
;MSKETMEKKAGSYLLGFRIDPPERLHNTVKQLGSLHNIYMKSPNFGIAISRAKDEAYLADGTKQTDREPVYNEDLGLAIERLPEKYTISDLWKVIPRKKIQ
;
A
#
# COMPACT_ATOMS: atom_id res chain seq x y z
N MET A 1 16.06 22.95 -7.22
CA MET A 1 15.73 22.05 -6.09
C MET A 1 14.22 22.00 -5.96
N SER A 2 13.60 21.03 -6.61
CA SER A 2 12.18 20.74 -6.56
C SER A 2 11.82 20.18 -5.18
N LYS A 3 10.97 20.88 -4.43
CA LYS A 3 10.29 20.33 -3.25
C LYS A 3 9.13 19.49 -3.74
N GLU A 4 9.41 18.23 -4.04
CA GLU A 4 8.38 17.21 -4.25
C GLU A 4 7.59 17.01 -2.96
N THR A 5 6.34 17.42 -3.03
CA THR A 5 5.15 16.90 -2.38
C THR A 5 5.39 15.77 -1.35
N MET A 6 5.33 16.11 -0.06
CA MET A 6 5.01 15.10 0.95
C MET A 6 3.53 14.71 0.78
N GLU A 7 3.35 13.57 0.14
CA GLU A 7 2.12 12.83 -0.10
C GLU A 7 1.23 12.76 1.15
N LYS A 8 -0.03 13.21 1.04
CA LYS A 8 -1.03 13.18 2.13
C LYS A 8 -1.41 11.72 2.42
N LYS A 9 -0.75 11.10 3.41
CA LYS A 9 -0.99 9.70 3.81
C LYS A 9 -2.29 9.46 4.60
N ALA A 10 -2.95 10.52 5.08
CA ALA A 10 -4.31 10.48 5.63
C ALA A 10 -4.88 11.91 5.64
N GLY A 11 -6.21 12.05 5.53
CA GLY A 11 -6.88 13.35 5.62
C GLY A 11 -6.61 14.08 6.96
N SER A 12 -6.76 15.41 6.97
CA SER A 12 -6.56 16.22 8.17
C SER A 12 -7.82 16.25 9.04
N TYR A 13 -7.72 15.79 10.30
CA TYR A 13 -8.79 15.87 11.29
C TYR A 13 -8.34 16.71 12.49
N LEU A 14 -9.25 17.54 13.03
CA LEU A 14 -9.01 18.32 14.24
C LEU A 14 -9.80 17.72 15.40
N LEU A 15 -9.10 17.23 16.43
CA LEU A 15 -9.69 16.72 17.67
C LEU A 15 -9.35 17.67 18.82
N GLY A 16 -10.38 18.21 19.49
CA GLY A 16 -10.24 19.07 20.66
C GLY A 16 -10.66 18.36 21.94
N PHE A 17 -9.86 18.49 23.00
CA PHE A 17 -10.12 17.88 24.31
C PHE A 17 -10.06 18.94 25.41
N ARG A 18 -10.95 18.86 26.40
CA ARG A 18 -10.92 19.68 27.61
C ARG A 18 -10.55 18.79 28.80
N ILE A 19 -9.57 19.22 29.58
CA ILE A 19 -9.14 18.53 30.80
C ILE A 19 -9.05 19.56 31.91
N ASP A 20 -9.80 19.31 32.98
CA ASP A 20 -9.79 20.11 34.20
C ASP A 20 -9.24 19.28 35.38
N PRO A 21 -8.45 19.89 36.28
CA PRO A 21 -7.91 21.25 36.20
C PRO A 21 -6.76 21.37 35.15
N PRO A 22 -6.42 22.59 34.69
CA PRO A 22 -5.55 22.81 33.52
C PRO A 22 -4.12 22.29 33.68
N GLU A 23 -3.65 22.07 34.91
CA GLU A 23 -2.33 21.48 35.17
C GLU A 23 -2.25 20.05 34.62
N ARG A 24 -3.37 19.31 34.65
CA ARG A 24 -3.44 17.96 34.09
C ARG A 24 -3.28 17.97 32.57
N LEU A 25 -3.86 18.96 31.89
CA LEU A 25 -3.71 19.11 30.44
C LEU A 25 -2.23 19.24 30.05
N HIS A 26 -1.49 20.09 30.77
CA HIS A 26 -0.06 20.28 30.53
C HIS A 26 0.74 18.99 30.69
N ASN A 27 0.48 18.25 31.76
CA ASN A 27 1.14 16.97 32.01
C ASN A 27 0.82 15.94 30.93
N THR A 28 -0.45 15.84 30.51
CA THR A 28 -0.87 14.92 29.45
C THR A 28 -0.26 15.27 28.10
N VAL A 29 -0.20 16.55 27.73
CA VAL A 29 0.43 17.00 26.47
C VAL A 29 1.92 16.66 26.47
N LYS A 30 2.63 16.87 27.59
CA LYS A 30 4.05 16.51 27.72
C LYS A 30 4.27 15.00 27.57
N GLN A 31 3.43 14.19 28.22
CA GLN A 31 3.49 12.73 28.11
C GLN A 31 3.23 12.26 26.68
N LEU A 32 2.20 12.80 26.02
CA LEU A 32 1.85 12.47 24.65
C LEU A 32 2.97 12.81 23.67
N GLY A 33 3.57 14.00 23.80
CA GLY A 33 4.71 14.40 22.98
C GLY A 33 5.92 13.48 23.17
N SER A 34 6.21 13.09 24.41
CA SER A 34 7.27 12.11 24.70
C SER A 34 7.00 10.76 24.04
N LEU A 35 5.79 10.23 24.19
CA LEU A 35 5.39 8.95 23.62
C LEU A 35 5.44 8.98 22.09
N HIS A 36 4.93 10.05 21.47
CA HIS A 36 4.98 10.27 20.03
C HIS A 36 6.43 10.27 19.52
N ASN A 37 7.35 10.93 20.23
CA ASN A 37 8.76 10.96 19.86
C ASN A 37 9.43 9.57 19.92
N ILE A 38 9.08 8.75 20.92
CA ILE A 38 9.59 7.39 21.04
C ILE A 38 9.01 6.51 19.93
N TYR A 39 7.69 6.58 19.71
CA TYR A 39 7.01 5.83 18.68
C TYR A 39 7.52 6.15 17.27
N MET A 40 7.80 7.43 16.97
CA MET A 40 8.36 7.83 15.68
C MET A 40 9.79 7.32 15.44
N LYS A 41 10.55 7.06 16.51
CA LYS A 41 11.89 6.46 16.42
C LYS A 41 11.84 4.94 16.24
N SER A 42 10.87 4.28 16.87
CA SER A 42 10.68 2.82 16.80
C SER A 42 9.19 2.48 16.85
N PRO A 43 8.50 2.49 15.69
CA PRO A 43 7.07 2.26 15.63
C PRO A 43 6.76 0.78 15.85
N ASN A 44 5.82 0.51 16.75
CA ASN A 44 5.20 -0.80 16.85
C ASN A 44 4.00 -0.84 15.89
N PHE A 45 4.10 -1.64 14.84
CA PHE A 45 3.04 -1.81 13.83
C PHE A 45 1.97 -2.84 14.23
N GLY A 46 2.08 -3.47 15.40
CA GLY A 46 1.14 -4.50 15.86
C GLY A 46 1.24 -5.83 15.12
N ILE A 47 2.30 -6.02 14.31
CA ILE A 47 2.53 -7.25 13.56
C ILE A 47 3.23 -8.25 14.48
N ALA A 48 2.49 -9.23 15.00
CA ALA A 48 3.08 -10.40 15.64
C ALA A 48 3.58 -11.34 14.54
N ILE A 49 4.90 -11.42 14.34
CA ILE A 49 5.47 -12.40 13.41
C ILE A 49 5.47 -13.75 14.12
N SER A 50 4.37 -14.49 14.02
CA SER A 50 4.43 -15.94 14.15
C SER A 50 5.25 -16.46 12.98
N ARG A 51 6.38 -17.14 13.24
CA ARG A 51 7.19 -17.79 12.19
C ARG A 51 6.36 -18.86 11.48
N ALA A 52 5.59 -18.45 10.47
CA ALA A 52 5.23 -19.28 9.34
C ALA A 52 6.27 -18.95 8.26
N LYS A 53 7.15 -19.91 7.98
CA LYS A 53 8.07 -19.86 6.84
C LYS A 53 7.24 -20.07 5.58
N ASP A 54 6.63 -19.02 5.05
CA ASP A 54 5.93 -19.13 3.77
C ASP A 54 6.71 -18.35 2.71
N GLU A 55 7.54 -19.14 2.02
CA GLU A 55 8.22 -18.85 0.77
C GLU A 55 7.20 -18.50 -0.31
N ALA A 56 6.84 -17.23 -0.46
CA ALA A 56 5.98 -16.80 -1.58
C ALA A 56 6.17 -15.33 -1.98
N TYR A 57 7.39 -14.79 -1.90
CA TYR A 57 7.73 -13.58 -2.67
C TYR A 57 8.08 -13.94 -4.11
N LEU A 58 7.11 -14.53 -4.84
CA LEU A 58 7.10 -14.56 -6.30
C LEU A 58 6.21 -13.42 -6.81
N ALA A 59 6.53 -12.18 -6.43
CA ALA A 59 6.05 -11.03 -7.19
C ALA A 59 6.90 -10.98 -8.47
N ASP A 60 6.30 -11.31 -9.61
CA ASP A 60 6.91 -11.20 -10.94
C ASP A 60 7.32 -9.74 -11.19
N GLY A 61 8.60 -9.44 -10.94
CA GLY A 61 9.17 -8.09 -10.91
C GLY A 61 9.42 -7.46 -12.29
N THR A 62 8.64 -7.81 -13.30
CA THR A 62 8.82 -7.30 -14.67
C THR A 62 7.77 -6.27 -15.11
N LYS A 63 6.66 -6.11 -14.37
CA LYS A 63 5.68 -5.04 -14.66
C LYS A 63 6.03 -3.77 -13.91
N GLN A 64 6.65 -2.82 -14.61
CA GLN A 64 7.14 -1.56 -14.02
C GLN A 64 6.02 -0.52 -13.79
N THR A 65 4.84 -0.73 -14.37
CA THR A 65 3.66 0.16 -14.24
C THR A 65 2.38 -0.63 -14.53
N ASP A 66 1.42 -0.60 -13.61
CA ASP A 66 0.07 -1.11 -13.85
C ASP A 66 -0.69 -0.16 -14.79
N ARG A 67 -1.41 -0.69 -15.78
CA ARG A 67 -2.23 0.11 -16.68
C ARG A 67 -3.63 0.32 -16.11
N GLU A 68 -4.30 1.36 -16.59
CA GLU A 68 -5.67 1.70 -16.19
C GLU A 68 -6.62 0.49 -16.26
N PRO A 69 -7.39 0.20 -15.19
CA PRO A 69 -8.40 -0.84 -15.22
C PRO A 69 -9.55 -0.46 -16.17
N VAL A 70 -9.98 -1.41 -16.99
CA VAL A 70 -11.06 -1.27 -17.98
C VAL A 70 -12.05 -2.40 -17.78
N TYR A 71 -13.35 -2.10 -17.84
CA TYR A 71 -14.38 -3.13 -17.80
C TYR A 71 -14.35 -3.96 -19.08
N ASN A 72 -14.30 -5.28 -18.95
CA ASN A 72 -14.40 -6.21 -20.07
C ASN A 72 -15.74 -6.94 -20.02
N GLU A 73 -16.55 -6.76 -21.06
CA GLU A 73 -17.89 -7.32 -21.17
C GLU A 73 -17.87 -8.85 -21.29
N ASP A 74 -16.87 -9.42 -21.97
CA ASP A 74 -16.76 -10.88 -22.17
C ASP A 74 -16.53 -11.63 -20.84
N LEU A 75 -15.80 -11.01 -19.91
CA LEU A 75 -15.50 -11.58 -18.60
C LEU A 75 -16.44 -11.09 -17.49
N GLY A 76 -17.19 -10.02 -17.74
CA GLY A 76 -18.03 -9.37 -16.72
C GLY A 76 -17.23 -8.76 -15.56
N LEU A 77 -15.93 -8.49 -15.77
CA LEU A 77 -14.99 -8.07 -14.73
C LEU A 77 -14.15 -6.87 -15.19
N ALA A 78 -13.64 -6.11 -14.22
CA ALA A 78 -12.61 -5.11 -14.48
C ALA A 78 -11.25 -5.81 -14.68
N ILE A 79 -10.59 -5.52 -15.80
CA ILE A 79 -9.27 -6.06 -16.16
C ILE A 79 -8.27 -4.94 -16.42
N GLU A 80 -6.97 -5.20 -16.27
CA GLU A 80 -5.92 -4.28 -16.71
C GLU A 80 -6.02 -4.05 -18.23
N ARG A 81 -5.82 -2.80 -18.70
CA ARG A 81 -5.79 -2.48 -20.13
C ARG A 81 -4.76 -3.33 -20.88
N LEU A 82 -5.24 -4.16 -21.80
CA LEU A 82 -4.40 -4.99 -22.66
C LEU A 82 -3.51 -4.12 -23.58
N PRO A 83 -2.31 -4.61 -23.95
CA PRO A 83 -1.48 -3.89 -24.91
C PRO A 83 -2.19 -3.87 -26.26
N GLU A 84 -1.99 -2.81 -27.06
CA GLU A 84 -2.73 -2.57 -28.33
C GLU A 84 -2.72 -3.74 -29.33
N LYS A 85 -1.76 -4.66 -29.20
CA LYS A 85 -1.59 -5.81 -30.10
C LYS A 85 -2.15 -7.13 -29.56
N TYR A 86 -2.85 -7.11 -28.43
CA TYR A 86 -3.34 -8.31 -27.77
C TYR A 86 -4.83 -8.24 -27.48
N THR A 87 -5.52 -9.33 -27.73
CA THR A 87 -6.91 -9.55 -27.32
C THR A 87 -6.97 -10.36 -26.04
N ILE A 88 -8.12 -10.36 -25.37
CA ILE A 88 -8.33 -11.16 -24.16
C ILE A 88 -8.10 -12.65 -24.43
N SER A 89 -8.51 -13.13 -25.62
CA SER A 89 -8.33 -14.52 -26.05
C SER A 89 -6.86 -14.89 -26.23
N ASP A 90 -5.98 -13.94 -26.59
CA ASP A 90 -4.56 -14.21 -26.76
C ASP A 90 -3.86 -14.55 -25.44
N LEU A 91 -4.37 -14.05 -24.31
CA LEU A 91 -3.84 -14.38 -22.99
C LEU A 91 -4.14 -15.83 -22.57
N TRP A 92 -5.24 -16.41 -23.06
CA TRP A 92 -5.67 -17.77 -22.73
C TRP A 92 -5.12 -18.82 -23.70
N LYS A 93 -4.45 -18.40 -24.79
CA LYS A 93 -3.79 -19.31 -25.72
C LYS A 93 -2.54 -19.88 -25.07
N VAL A 94 -2.52 -21.19 -24.85
CA VAL A 94 -1.32 -21.90 -24.43
C VAL A 94 -0.31 -21.88 -25.58
N ILE A 95 0.76 -21.10 -25.44
CA ILE A 95 1.88 -21.11 -26.40
C ILE A 95 2.74 -22.34 -26.08
N PRO A 96 2.81 -23.38 -26.94
CA PRO A 96 3.69 -24.51 -26.70
C PRO A 96 5.15 -24.03 -26.73
N ARG A 97 5.91 -24.33 -25.67
CA ARG A 97 7.34 -24.00 -25.62
C ARG A 97 8.06 -24.68 -26.78
N LYS A 98 8.73 -23.89 -27.62
CA LYS A 98 9.60 -24.39 -28.68
C LYS A 98 10.74 -25.17 -28.01
N LYS A 99 10.79 -26.49 -28.22
CA LYS A 99 11.98 -27.27 -27.84
C LYS A 99 13.15 -26.77 -28.69
N ILE A 100 14.17 -26.27 -28.02
CA ILE A 100 15.44 -25.91 -28.64
C ILE A 100 16.09 -27.26 -29.02
N GLN A 101 16.29 -27.51 -30.31
CA GLN A 101 17.18 -28.56 -30.83
C GLN A 101 18.61 -28.02 -30.86
#